data_AF-A0A9W9NMY1-F1
#
_entry.id   AF-A0A9W9NMY1-F1
#
_cell.length_a   1.000
_cell.length_b   1.000
_cell.length_c   1.000
_cell.angle_alpha   90.00
_cell.angle_beta   90.00
_cell.angle_gamma   90.00
#
_symmetry.space_group_name_H-M   'P 1'
#
loop_
_entity.id
_entity.type
_entity.pdbx_description
1 polymer ?
#
loop_
_entity_poly.entity_id
_entity_poly.type
_entity_poly.pdbx_seq_one_letter_code
_entity_poly.pdbx_strand_id
1 'polypeptide(L)'
;MSNSEHEGWRGFRIDEIEKKAKKSVQDLFPNIFLVNVGSNDCLQSFDIDRAGERMCQMIDFLWLACPQSTILLSTLLVSADKKVSSMVISVNAQIRALVETKSSERRKILLVDMYSPDGPDAQCLVDGIHPNNQGYEKMAILWLRGMQEASDGGFIDLTKYKYHVAQ
;
A
#
# COMPACT_ATOMS: atom_id res chain seq x y z
N MET A 1 -8.60 22.14 0.94
CA MET A 1 -8.46 20.77 1.48
C MET A 1 -7.17 20.73 2.26
N SER A 2 -7.23 20.60 3.59
CA SER A 2 -6.09 20.76 4.50
C SER A 2 -5.89 19.54 5.40
N ASN A 3 -6.03 18.34 4.83
CA ASN A 3 -5.55 17.14 5.50
C ASN A 3 -4.73 16.32 4.51
N SER A 4 -3.42 16.61 4.49
CA SER A 4 -2.40 15.98 3.65
C SER A 4 -1.46 15.13 4.49
N GLU A 5 -1.96 14.56 5.59
CA GLU A 5 -1.19 13.67 6.43
C GLU A 5 -0.85 12.42 5.64
N HIS A 6 0.46 12.20 5.43
CA HIS A 6 0.99 11.03 4.76
C HIS A 6 2.08 10.42 5.63
N GLU A 7 2.08 9.10 5.75
CA GLU A 7 3.13 8.35 6.44
C GLU A 7 4.14 7.77 5.44
N GLY A 8 4.44 8.55 4.39
CA GLY A 8 5.50 8.24 3.43
C GLY A 8 6.88 8.60 4.00
N TRP A 9 7.71 7.59 4.28
CA TRP A 9 9.06 7.78 4.81
C TRP A 9 10.12 7.37 3.78
N ARG A 10 10.89 8.35 3.29
CA ARG A 10 11.94 8.09 2.30
C ARG A 10 13.00 7.17 2.89
N GLY A 11 13.34 6.09 2.17
CA GLY A 11 14.40 5.15 2.53
C GLY A 11 14.01 4.06 3.53
N PHE A 12 12.79 4.07 4.06
CA PHE A 12 12.39 3.13 5.11
C PHE A 12 11.93 1.78 4.55
N ARG A 13 12.37 0.70 5.19
CA ARG A 13 11.93 -0.67 4.95
C ARG A 13 10.61 -0.99 5.68
N ILE A 14 10.04 -2.15 5.41
CA ILE A 14 8.80 -2.63 6.07
C ILE A 14 8.92 -2.58 7.60
N ASP A 15 10.03 -3.03 8.19
CA ASP A 15 10.21 -3.08 9.67
C ASP A 15 10.30 -1.67 10.31
N GLU A 16 10.78 -0.69 9.54
CA GLU A 16 10.90 0.69 9.99
C GLU A 16 9.58 1.44 9.86
N ILE A 17 8.85 1.20 8.76
CA ILE A 17 7.48 1.71 8.59
C ILE A 17 6.55 1.14 9.64
N GLU A 18 6.65 -0.16 9.95
CA GLU A 18 5.83 -0.78 11.00
C GLU A 18 5.97 -0.04 12.34
N LYS A 19 7.19 0.32 12.73
CA LYS A 19 7.46 1.09 13.96
C LYS A 19 6.85 2.49 13.93
N LYS A 20 6.76 3.12 12.75
CA LYS A 20 6.11 4.43 12.56
C LYS A 20 4.60 4.31 12.61
N ALA A 21 4.04 3.38 11.83
CA ALA A 21 2.63 3.09 11.79
C ALA A 21 2.07 2.74 13.18
N LYS A 22 2.82 1.97 13.98
CA LYS A 22 2.50 1.66 15.38
C LYS A 22 2.26 2.88 16.27
N LYS A 23 2.96 3.99 15.99
CA LYS A 23 2.78 5.26 16.71
C LYS A 23 1.60 6.05 16.15
N SER A 24 1.59 6.29 14.84
CA SER A 24 0.57 7.16 14.22
C SER A 24 -0.85 6.58 14.28
N VAL A 25 -1.00 5.25 14.20
CA VAL A 25 -2.33 4.62 14.17
C VAL A 25 -3.12 4.84 15.46
N GLN A 26 -2.43 5.01 16.59
CA GLN A 26 -3.04 5.24 17.89
C GLN A 26 -3.66 6.64 18.02
N ASP A 27 -3.21 7.59 17.21
CA ASP A 27 -3.68 8.98 17.24
C ASP A 27 -4.68 9.24 16.10
N LEU A 28 -4.45 8.66 14.91
CA LEU A 28 -5.21 8.97 13.70
C LEU A 28 -6.46 8.11 13.48
N PHE A 29 -6.53 6.92 14.08
CA PHE A 29 -7.60 5.92 13.88
C PHE A 29 -8.15 5.81 12.45
N PRO A 30 -7.31 5.50 11.44
CA PRO A 30 -7.73 5.52 10.04
C PRO A 30 -8.78 4.43 9.72
N ASN A 31 -9.78 4.78 8.91
CA ASN A 31 -10.73 3.81 8.36
C ASN A 31 -10.20 3.12 7.08
N ILE A 32 -9.21 3.72 6.41
CA ILE A 32 -8.58 3.19 5.19
C ILE A 32 -7.07 3.37 5.30
N PHE A 33 -6.32 2.32 4.99
CA PHE A 33 -4.88 2.36 4.82
C PHE A 33 -4.51 2.12 3.36
N LEU A 34 -3.76 3.03 2.75
CA LEU A 34 -3.11 2.82 1.45
C LEU A 34 -1.66 2.42 1.71
N VAL A 35 -1.29 1.19 1.38
CA VAL A 35 0.03 0.64 1.72
C VAL A 35 0.84 0.37 0.45
N ASN A 36 1.92 1.13 0.26
CA ASN A 36 2.97 0.89 -0.72
C ASN A 36 4.33 0.93 0.00
N VAL A 37 4.83 -0.25 0.40
CA VAL A 37 6.06 -0.39 1.19
C VAL A 37 6.79 -1.66 0.76
N GLY A 38 8.12 -1.63 0.67
CA GLY A 38 8.95 -2.76 0.27
C GLY A 38 10.00 -2.45 -0.79
N SER A 39 9.89 -1.31 -1.48
CA SER A 39 10.90 -0.90 -2.47
C SER A 39 12.28 -0.71 -1.85
N ASN A 40 12.35 -0.21 -0.61
CA ASN A 40 13.61 -0.06 0.11
C ASN A 40 14.20 -1.39 0.59
N ASP A 41 13.36 -2.38 0.90
CA ASP A 41 13.82 -3.75 1.16
C ASP A 41 14.55 -4.30 -0.07
N CYS A 42 13.99 -4.10 -1.27
CA CYS A 42 14.62 -4.49 -2.53
C CYS A 42 15.93 -3.73 -2.79
N LEU A 43 15.91 -2.41 -2.63
CA LEU A 43 17.10 -1.56 -2.82
C LEU A 43 18.24 -1.93 -1.87
N GLN A 44 17.91 -2.30 -0.64
CA GLN A 44 18.86 -2.66 0.40
C GLN A 44 19.15 -4.17 0.44
N SER A 45 18.53 -4.96 -0.44
CA SER A 45 18.61 -6.43 -0.45
C SER A 45 18.31 -7.06 0.93
N PHE A 46 17.36 -6.48 1.66
CA PHE A 46 17.08 -6.84 3.05
C PHE A 46 15.92 -7.83 3.14
N ASP A 47 16.22 -9.04 3.61
CA ASP A 47 15.24 -10.07 4.00
C ASP A 47 14.06 -10.21 3.01
N ILE A 48 14.42 -10.41 1.73
CA ILE A 48 13.48 -10.43 0.60
C ILE A 48 12.55 -11.64 0.70
N ASP A 49 13.05 -12.79 1.12
CA ASP A 49 12.28 -14.04 1.19
C ASP A 49 11.18 -13.99 2.26
N ARG A 50 11.30 -13.08 3.24
CA ARG A 50 10.33 -12.89 4.33
C ARG A 50 9.61 -11.55 4.27
N ALA A 51 9.71 -10.83 3.15
CA ALA A 51 9.03 -9.54 2.99
C ALA A 51 7.51 -9.67 3.20
N GLY A 52 6.89 -10.74 2.70
CA GLY A 52 5.47 -11.04 2.88
C GLY A 52 5.09 -11.31 4.34
N GLU A 53 5.93 -12.02 5.11
CA GLU A 53 5.70 -12.24 6.54
C GLU A 53 5.76 -10.93 7.33
N ARG A 54 6.76 -10.08 7.06
CA ARG A 54 6.88 -8.77 7.71
C ARG A 54 5.72 -7.84 7.34
N MET A 55 5.28 -7.88 6.08
CA MET A 55 4.08 -7.16 5.63
C MET A 55 2.83 -7.66 6.37
N CYS A 56 2.67 -8.98 6.50
CA CYS A 56 1.57 -9.62 7.23
C CYS A 56 1.50 -9.14 8.68
N GLN A 57 2.62 -9.13 9.38
CA GLN A 57 2.71 -8.66 10.77
C GLN A 57 2.29 -7.19 10.90
N MET A 58 2.74 -6.34 9.98
CA MET A 58 2.36 -4.93 9.97
C MET A 58 0.85 -4.76 9.74
N ILE A 59 0.25 -5.41 8.74
CA ILE A 59 -1.19 -5.28 8.46
C ILE A 59 -2.07 -5.87 9.57
N ASP A 60 -1.63 -6.97 10.20
CA ASP A 60 -2.35 -7.57 11.33
C ASP A 60 -2.34 -6.63 12.52
N PHE A 61 -1.23 -5.93 12.76
CA PHE A 61 -1.17 -4.87 13.77
C PHE A 61 -2.11 -3.69 13.44
N LEU A 62 -2.16 -3.24 12.19
CA LEU A 62 -3.04 -2.14 11.78
C LEU A 62 -4.51 -2.49 12.05
N TRP A 63 -4.94 -3.70 11.72
CA TRP A 63 -6.28 -4.15 12.06
C TRP A 63 -6.48 -4.39 13.55
N LEU A 64 -5.47 -4.78 14.31
CA LEU A 64 -5.60 -4.87 15.77
C LEU A 64 -5.90 -3.49 16.37
N ALA A 65 -5.21 -2.45 15.89
CA ALA A 65 -5.41 -1.07 16.33
C ALA A 65 -6.72 -0.46 15.78
N CYS A 66 -7.09 -0.79 14.54
CA CYS A 66 -8.27 -0.29 13.83
C CYS A 66 -9.09 -1.46 13.26
N PRO A 67 -9.89 -2.19 14.09
CA PRO A 67 -10.54 -3.44 13.66
C PRO A 67 -11.51 -3.32 12.48
N GLN A 68 -12.01 -2.12 12.23
CA GLN A 68 -12.98 -1.86 11.15
C GLN A 68 -12.34 -1.31 9.87
N SER A 69 -11.03 -1.04 9.88
CA SER A 69 -10.34 -0.43 8.75
C SER A 69 -10.23 -1.35 7.54
N THR A 70 -10.17 -0.74 6.37
CA THR A 70 -9.87 -1.42 5.10
C THR A 70 -8.42 -1.16 4.71
N ILE A 71 -7.74 -2.18 4.22
CA ILE A 71 -6.37 -2.08 3.72
C ILE A 71 -6.38 -2.22 2.20
N LEU A 72 -5.89 -1.21 1.50
CA LEU A 72 -5.55 -1.32 0.08
C LEU A 72 -4.04 -1.55 0.01
N LEU A 73 -3.64 -2.79 -0.26
CA LEU A 73 -2.23 -3.18 -0.33
C LEU A 73 -1.80 -3.19 -1.79
N SER A 74 -0.83 -2.37 -2.13
CA SER A 74 -0.31 -2.30 -3.49
C SER A 74 0.89 -3.19 -3.72
N THR A 75 1.07 -3.67 -4.96
CA THR A 75 2.37 -4.16 -5.41
C THR A 75 3.37 -3.01 -5.51
N LEU A 76 4.66 -3.34 -5.42
CA LEU A 76 5.77 -2.42 -5.66
C LEU A 76 5.83 -2.04 -7.13
N LEU A 77 6.31 -0.82 -7.39
CA LEU A 77 6.55 -0.32 -8.74
C LEU A 77 7.73 -1.05 -9.42
N VAL A 78 7.80 -0.92 -10.75
CA VAL A 78 8.95 -1.37 -11.52
C VAL A 78 10.23 -0.62 -11.08
N SER A 79 11.38 -1.27 -11.24
CA SER A 79 12.71 -0.68 -11.06
C SER A 79 13.51 -0.81 -12.35
N ALA A 80 14.27 0.23 -12.71
CA ALA A 80 15.17 0.21 -13.86
C ALA A 80 16.43 -0.64 -13.62
N ASP A 81 16.83 -0.82 -12.35
CA ASP A 81 17.91 -1.74 -11.98
C ASP A 81 17.42 -3.19 -12.07
N LYS A 82 18.11 -4.03 -12.84
CA LYS A 82 17.74 -5.43 -13.10
C LYS A 82 17.76 -6.30 -11.85
N LYS A 83 18.74 -6.11 -10.96
CA LYS A 83 18.87 -6.88 -9.71
C LYS A 83 17.73 -6.50 -8.77
N VAL A 84 17.48 -5.21 -8.58
CA VAL A 84 16.35 -4.72 -7.77
C VAL A 84 15.02 -5.17 -8.38
N SER A 85 14.88 -5.13 -9.70
CA SER A 85 13.68 -5.59 -10.42
C SER A 85 13.36 -7.06 -10.16
N SER A 86 14.36 -7.96 -10.12
CA SER A 86 14.13 -9.36 -9.74
C SER A 86 13.61 -9.52 -8.30
N MET A 87 14.08 -8.69 -7.36
CA MET A 87 13.60 -8.71 -5.98
C MET A 87 12.19 -8.14 -5.88
N VAL A 88 11.91 -7.05 -6.60
CA VAL A 88 10.56 -6.48 -6.73
C VAL A 88 9.56 -7.52 -7.21
N ILE A 89 9.90 -8.30 -8.23
CA ILE A 89 9.05 -9.39 -8.73
C ILE A 89 8.80 -10.43 -7.64
N SER A 90 9.83 -10.85 -6.90
CA SER A 90 9.70 -11.80 -5.78
C SER A 90 8.80 -11.25 -4.66
N VAL A 91 9.03 -10.02 -4.21
CA VAL A 91 8.20 -9.37 -3.17
C VAL A 91 6.76 -9.19 -3.66
N ASN A 92 6.56 -8.82 -4.91
CA ASN A 92 5.21 -8.67 -5.48
C ASN A 92 4.45 -10.00 -5.56
N ALA A 93 5.12 -11.13 -5.76
CA ALA A 93 4.48 -12.45 -5.67
C ALA A 93 4.01 -12.72 -4.23
N GLN A 94 4.84 -12.40 -3.22
CA GLN A 94 4.49 -12.55 -1.81
C GLN A 94 3.32 -11.63 -1.40
N ILE A 95 3.30 -10.38 -1.87
CA ILE A 95 2.19 -9.44 -1.63
C ILE A 95 0.88 -10.00 -2.19
N ARG A 96 0.88 -10.52 -3.42
CA ARG A 96 -0.34 -11.09 -4.03
C ARG A 96 -0.85 -12.29 -3.23
N ALA A 97 0.04 -13.21 -2.85
CA ALA A 97 -0.33 -14.36 -2.02
C ALA A 97 -0.87 -13.95 -0.64
N LEU A 98 -0.31 -12.91 -0.03
CA LEU A 98 -0.79 -12.36 1.23
C LEU A 98 -2.21 -11.80 1.10
N VAL A 99 -2.49 -11.00 0.06
CA VAL A 99 -3.83 -10.47 -0.18
C VAL A 99 -4.83 -11.60 -0.41
N GLU A 100 -4.49 -12.60 -1.23
CA GLU A 100 -5.35 -13.76 -1.47
C GLU A 100 -5.67 -14.51 -0.17
N THR A 101 -4.65 -14.77 0.66
CA THR A 101 -4.81 -15.42 1.96
C THR A 101 -5.76 -14.63 2.87
N LYS A 102 -5.49 -13.33 3.08
CA LYS A 102 -6.30 -12.48 3.97
C LYS A 102 -7.71 -12.25 3.45
N SER A 103 -7.90 -12.18 2.12
CA SER A 103 -9.23 -12.14 1.50
C SER A 103 -10.01 -13.44 1.74
N SER A 104 -9.37 -14.60 1.66
CA SER A 104 -10.00 -15.90 1.96
C SER A 104 -10.46 -16.00 3.42
N GLU A 105 -9.74 -15.34 4.33
CA GLU A 105 -10.09 -15.16 5.75
C GLU A 105 -11.17 -14.08 5.98
N ARG A 106 -11.77 -13.53 4.91
CA ARG A 106 -12.79 -12.47 4.94
C ARG A 106 -12.32 -11.16 5.59
N ARG A 107 -11.00 -10.89 5.58
CA ARG A 107 -10.45 -9.59 6.02
C ARG A 107 -10.78 -8.51 4.97
N LYS A 108 -10.92 -7.26 5.42
CA LYS A 108 -11.16 -6.09 4.54
C LYS A 108 -9.87 -5.65 3.86
N ILE A 109 -9.43 -6.41 2.86
CA ILE A 109 -8.22 -6.13 2.08
C ILE A 109 -8.50 -6.22 0.58
N LEU A 110 -7.86 -5.36 -0.21
CA LEU A 110 -7.84 -5.45 -1.66
C LEU A 110 -6.43 -5.20 -2.19
N LEU A 111 -6.13 -5.84 -3.32
CA LEU A 111 -4.88 -5.64 -4.05
C LEU A 111 -5.01 -4.43 -4.97
N VAL A 112 -4.04 -3.51 -4.91
CA VAL A 112 -3.89 -2.45 -5.92
C VAL A 112 -2.64 -2.78 -6.77
N ASP A 113 -2.84 -3.42 -7.91
CA ASP A 113 -1.72 -3.93 -8.70
C ASP A 113 -1.05 -2.84 -9.55
N MET A 114 -0.01 -2.21 -8.98
CA MET A 114 0.82 -1.21 -9.64
C MET A 114 1.89 -1.80 -10.57
N TYR A 115 2.22 -3.09 -10.41
CA TYR A 115 3.09 -3.83 -11.32
C TYR A 115 2.23 -4.48 -12.41
N SER A 116 1.59 -3.65 -13.22
CA SER A 116 0.64 -4.05 -14.26
C SER A 116 0.77 -3.13 -15.49
N PRO A 117 0.15 -3.47 -16.64
CA PRO A 117 0.17 -2.60 -17.82
C PRO A 117 -0.40 -1.19 -17.58
N ASP A 118 -1.32 -1.05 -16.63
CA ASP A 118 -1.94 0.23 -16.25
C ASP A 118 -1.07 1.02 -15.26
N GLY A 119 -0.06 0.38 -14.67
CA GLY A 119 0.83 0.97 -13.68
C GLY A 119 2.02 1.74 -14.27
N PRO A 120 2.83 2.38 -13.40
CA PRO A 120 4.06 3.04 -13.81
C PRO A 120 5.03 2.06 -14.47
N ASP A 121 5.52 2.43 -15.65
CA ASP A 121 6.56 1.72 -16.38
C ASP A 121 7.92 2.40 -16.19
N ALA A 122 8.97 1.89 -16.84
CA ALA A 122 10.33 2.43 -16.70
C ALA A 122 10.46 3.89 -17.17
N GLN A 123 9.64 4.35 -18.11
CA GLN A 123 9.65 5.75 -18.57
C GLN A 123 8.97 6.69 -17.57
N CYS A 124 8.16 6.12 -16.67
CA CYS A 124 7.55 6.83 -15.57
C CYS A 124 8.52 7.08 -14.41
N LEU A 125 9.82 6.74 -14.51
CA LEU A 125 10.80 6.87 -13.42
C LEU A 125 11.82 7.99 -13.68
N VAL A 126 12.15 8.76 -12.64
CA VAL A 126 13.11 9.88 -12.70
C VAL A 126 14.55 9.37 -12.57
N ASP A 127 14.81 8.54 -11.56
CA ASP A 127 16.14 8.02 -11.21
C ASP A 127 16.20 6.49 -11.22
N GLY A 128 15.25 5.88 -11.93
CA GLY A 128 15.13 4.43 -12.03
C GLY A 128 14.38 3.76 -10.88
N ILE A 129 13.90 4.53 -9.89
CA ILE A 129 13.03 4.05 -8.80
C ILE A 129 11.89 5.01 -8.41
N HIS A 130 12.11 6.32 -8.43
CA HIS A 130 11.09 7.28 -8.03
C HIS A 130 10.21 7.66 -9.23
N PRO A 131 8.87 7.65 -9.09
CA PRO A 131 7.98 8.08 -10.15
C PRO A 131 8.16 9.56 -10.53
N ASN A 132 7.99 9.86 -11.81
CA ASN A 132 7.72 11.21 -12.29
C ASN A 132 6.21 11.51 -12.19
N ASN A 133 5.78 12.68 -12.66
CA ASN A 133 4.38 13.10 -12.61
C ASN A 133 3.42 12.10 -13.28
N GLN A 134 3.80 11.53 -14.44
CA GLN A 134 3.00 10.54 -15.14
C GLN A 134 2.89 9.24 -14.34
N GLY A 135 3.99 8.81 -13.70
CA GLY A 135 3.98 7.66 -12.79
C GLY A 135 3.05 7.88 -11.61
N TYR A 136 3.12 9.04 -10.95
CA TYR A 136 2.21 9.38 -9.85
C TYR A 136 0.75 9.46 -10.29
N GLU A 137 0.47 9.97 -11.49
CA GLU A 137 -0.88 10.00 -12.07
C GLU A 137 -1.45 8.58 -12.26
N LYS A 138 -0.66 7.67 -12.85
CA LYS A 138 -1.04 6.25 -12.98
C LYS A 138 -1.31 5.60 -11.63
N MET A 139 -0.45 5.84 -10.63
CA MET A 139 -0.67 5.35 -9.26
C MET A 139 -1.97 5.89 -8.67
N ALA A 140 -2.25 7.19 -8.82
CA ALA A 140 -3.45 7.81 -8.30
C ALA A 140 -4.73 7.20 -8.91
N ILE A 141 -4.71 6.93 -10.22
CA ILE A 141 -5.82 6.26 -10.91
C ILE A 141 -6.05 4.86 -10.34
N LEU A 142 -4.99 4.07 -10.13
CA LEU A 142 -5.11 2.72 -9.57
C LEU A 142 -5.59 2.74 -8.11
N TRP A 143 -5.10 3.67 -7.30
CA TRP A 143 -5.60 3.87 -5.94
C TRP A 143 -7.10 4.21 -5.92
N LEU A 144 -7.53 5.13 -6.79
CA LEU A 144 -8.93 5.52 -6.89
C LEU A 144 -9.82 4.33 -7.29
N ARG A 145 -9.37 3.52 -8.26
CA ARG A 145 -10.08 2.29 -8.65
C ARG A 145 -10.19 1.32 -7.47
N GLY A 146 -9.11 1.08 -6.73
CA GLY A 146 -9.13 0.21 -5.55
C GLY A 146 -10.03 0.73 -4.42
N MET A 147 -10.09 2.05 -4.21
CA MET A 147 -11.03 2.66 -3.27
C MET A 147 -12.48 2.50 -3.73
N GLN A 148 -12.76 2.65 -5.03
CA GLN A 148 -14.10 2.44 -5.57
C GLN A 148 -14.53 0.97 -5.39
N GLU A 149 -13.66 0.02 -5.71
CA GLU A 149 -13.93 -1.40 -5.52
C GLU A 149 -14.17 -1.75 -4.04
N ALA A 150 -13.39 -1.17 -3.14
CA ALA A 150 -13.60 -1.31 -1.69
C ALA A 150 -14.94 -0.74 -1.24
N SER A 151 -15.37 0.39 -1.81
CA SER A 151 -16.67 0.98 -1.54
C SER A 151 -17.80 0.08 -2.04
N ASP A 152 -17.73 -0.38 -3.29
CA ASP A 152 -18.75 -1.21 -3.94
C ASP A 152 -18.87 -2.58 -3.24
N GLY A 153 -17.75 -3.12 -2.74
CA GLY A 153 -17.70 -4.34 -1.93
C GLY A 153 -18.12 -4.16 -0.47
N GLY A 154 -18.49 -2.95 -0.04
CA GLY A 154 -18.91 -2.67 1.35
C GLY A 154 -17.76 -2.70 2.37
N PHE A 155 -16.50 -2.63 1.93
CA PHE A 155 -15.34 -2.55 2.81
C PHE A 155 -15.14 -1.14 3.35
N ILE A 156 -15.56 -0.10 2.62
CA ILE A 156 -15.55 1.29 3.10
C ILE A 156 -16.96 1.68 3.56
N ASP A 157 -17.09 2.06 4.82
CA ASP A 157 -18.32 2.65 5.35
C ASP A 157 -18.37 4.15 5.05
N LEU A 158 -19.01 4.52 3.94
CA LEU A 158 -19.18 5.92 3.54
C LEU A 158 -20.15 6.70 4.45
N THR A 159 -20.95 6.03 5.28
CA THR A 159 -21.90 6.72 6.17
C THR A 159 -21.20 7.52 7.27
N LYS A 160 -19.95 7.16 7.59
CA LYS A 160 -19.07 7.89 8.51
C LYS A 160 -18.56 9.22 7.95
N TYR A 161 -18.70 9.46 6.64
CA TYR A 161 -18.24 10.66 5.96
C TYR A 161 -19.40 11.60 5.55
N LYS A 162 -20.61 11.38 6.06
CA LYS A 162 -21.73 12.31 5.85
C LYS A 162 -21.40 13.65 6.50
N TYR A 163 -21.10 14.65 5.66
CA TYR A 163 -21.12 16.04 6.09
C TYR A 163 -22.53 16.38 6.59
N HIS A 164 -22.62 16.85 7.83
CA HIS A 164 -23.77 17.64 8.25
C HIS A 164 -23.74 18.94 7.46
N VAL A 165 -24.43 18.97 6.31
CA VAL A 165 -24.83 20.24 5.72
C VAL A 165 -25.93 20.77 6.62
N ALA A 166 -25.54 21.64 7.55
CA ALA A 166 -26.51 22.49 8.25
C ALA A 166 -27.19 23.36 7.18
N GLN A 167 -28.53 23.29 7.13
CA GLN A 167 -29.36 24.22 6.36
C GLN A 167 -29.29 25.62 6.97
#